data_AF-A0A5K1CRC3-F1
#
_entry.id   AF-A0A5K1CRC3-F1
#
_cell.length_a   1.000
_cell.length_b   1.000
_cell.length_c   1.000
_cell.angle_alpha   90.00
_cell.angle_beta   90.00
_cell.angle_gamma   90.00
#
_symmetry.space_group_name_H-M   'P 1'
#
loop_
_entity.id
_entity.type
_entity.pdbx_description
1 polymer ?
#
loop_
_entity_poly.entity_id
_entity_poly.type
_entity_poly.pdbx_seq_one_letter_code
_entity_poly.pdbx_strand_id
1 'polypeptide(L)' 'VFVAEDDVGTYTIKAVDDPQTLNKTLYLRPPQNIMSQIELVKIWENLIGKRLEKISISEEEYLASKK' A
#
# COMPACT_ATOMS: atom_id res chain seq x y z
N VAL A 1 1.84 2.70 0.40
CA VAL A 1 0.45 3.18 0.63
C VAL A 1 -0.46 2.04 0.29
N PHE A 2 -1.32 1.65 1.21
CA PHE A 2 -2.23 0.52 1.03
C PHE A 2 -3.66 1.04 0.92
N VAL A 3 -4.43 0.53 -0.02
CA VAL A 3 -5.83 0.92 -0.24
C VAL A 3 -6.62 -0.35 -0.50
N ALA A 4 -7.77 -0.50 0.13
CA ALA A 4 -8.66 -1.64 -0.12
C ALA A 4 -9.30 -1.50 -1.51
N GLU A 5 -9.60 -2.61 -2.17
CA GLU A 5 -10.17 -2.62 -3.53
C GLU A 5 -11.53 -1.91 -3.58
N ASP A 6 -12.36 -2.07 -2.54
CA ASP A 6 -13.66 -1.38 -2.41
C ASP A 6 -13.50 0.15 -2.33
N ASP A 7 -12.46 0.63 -1.63
CA ASP A 7 -12.14 2.06 -1.56
C ASP A 7 -11.63 2.56 -2.91
N VAL A 8 -10.80 1.79 -3.61
CA VAL A 8 -10.35 2.12 -4.97
C VAL A 8 -11.57 2.33 -5.88
N GLY A 9 -12.50 1.37 -5.91
CA GLY A 9 -13.72 1.48 -6.71
C GLY A 9 -14.57 2.68 -6.31
N THR A 10 -14.74 2.91 -5.01
CA THR A 10 -15.50 4.05 -4.48
C THR A 10 -14.90 5.39 -4.94
N TYR A 11 -13.59 5.57 -4.83
CA TYR A 11 -12.94 6.82 -5.24
C TYR A 11 -12.87 6.96 -6.76
N THR A 12 -12.78 5.87 -7.52
CA THR A 12 -12.89 5.90 -8.99
C THR A 12 -14.25 6.42 -9.44
N ILE A 13 -15.36 5.91 -8.87
CA ILE A 13 -16.71 6.39 -9.20
C ILE A 13 -16.92 7.84 -8.77
N LYS A 14 -16.41 8.24 -7.60
CA LYS A 14 -16.47 9.65 -7.17
C LYS A 14 -15.71 10.59 -8.11
N ALA A 15 -14.62 10.10 -8.72
CA ALA A 15 -13.78 10.90 -9.59
C ALA A 15 -14.33 11.06 -11.01
N VAL A 16 -15.27 10.24 -11.46
CA VAL A 16 -15.68 10.20 -12.89
C VAL A 16 -16.37 11.49 -13.34
N ASP A 17 -17.21 12.07 -12.48
CA ASP A 17 -18.03 13.25 -12.78
C ASP A 17 -17.56 14.51 -12.03
N ASP A 18 -16.47 14.44 -11.25
CA ASP A 18 -15.92 15.61 -10.56
C ASP A 18 -15.11 16.48 -11.56
N PRO A 19 -15.52 17.73 -11.84
CA PRO A 19 -14.78 18.59 -12.77
C PRO A 19 -13.33 18.86 -12.33
N GLN A 20 -13.00 18.68 -11.04
CA GLN A 20 -11.64 18.85 -10.52
C GLN A 20 -10.67 17.74 -10.96
N THR A 21 -11.18 16.60 -11.42
CA THR A 21 -10.37 15.44 -11.87
C THR A 21 -10.22 15.38 -13.39
N LEU A 22 -10.92 16.25 -14.14
CA LEU A 22 -10.86 16.29 -15.60
C LEU A 22 -9.42 16.52 -16.10
N ASN A 23 -8.90 15.57 -16.90
CA ASN A 23 -7.53 15.58 -17.42
C ASN A 23 -6.45 15.64 -16.31
N LYS A 24 -6.71 15.00 -15.16
CA LYS A 24 -5.78 14.91 -14.02
C LYS A 24 -5.50 13.46 -13.63
N THR A 25 -4.35 13.26 -12.98
CA THR A 25 -4.02 12.02 -12.28
C THR A 25 -4.41 12.15 -10.81
N LEU A 26 -5.35 11.34 -10.35
CA LEU A 26 -5.73 11.26 -8.94
C LEU A 26 -4.85 10.25 -8.21
N TYR A 27 -4.19 10.67 -7.14
CA TYR A 27 -3.38 9.79 -6.28
C TYR A 27 -4.15 9.46 -5.00
N LEU A 28 -4.42 8.17 -4.76
CA LEU A 28 -5.02 7.70 -3.51
C LEU A 28 -3.93 7.54 -2.45
N ARG A 29 -3.85 8.51 -1.53
CA ARG A 29 -2.86 8.55 -0.45
C ARG A 29 -3.51 8.80 0.92
N PRO A 30 -4.37 7.90 1.40
CA PRO A 30 -5.01 8.04 2.71
C PRO A 30 -3.92 8.09 3.81
N PRO A 31 -3.88 9.13 4.67
CA PRO A 31 -2.78 9.35 5.62
C PRO A 31 -2.49 8.16 6.54
N GLN A 32 -3.53 7.46 7.00
CA GLN A 32 -3.43 6.35 7.93
C GLN A 32 -2.85 5.07 7.30
N ASN A 33 -2.82 4.97 5.96
CA ASN A 33 -2.30 3.79 5.26
C ASN A 33 -0.97 4.08 4.54
N ILE A 34 -0.36 5.23 4.82
CA ILE A 34 1.03 5.52 4.44
C ILE A 34 1.92 4.87 5.49
N MET A 35 2.44 3.70 5.18
CA MET A 35 3.27 2.94 6.11
C MET A 35 4.33 2.11 5.40
N SER A 36 5.39 1.81 6.14
CA SER A 36 6.46 0.89 5.75
C SER A 36 6.03 -0.57 5.85
N GLN A 37 6.79 -1.45 5.20
CA GLN A 37 6.56 -2.90 5.27
C GLN A 37 6.68 -3.42 6.72
N ILE A 38 7.61 -2.88 7.52
CA ILE A 38 7.82 -3.30 8.91
C ILE A 38 6.63 -2.91 9.79
N GLU A 39 6.04 -1.73 9.59
CA GLU A 39 4.82 -1.33 10.30
C GLU A 39 3.64 -2.23 9.94
N LEU A 40 3.50 -2.60 8.66
CA LEU A 40 2.47 -3.54 8.23
C LEU A 40 2.65 -4.91 8.88
N VAL A 41 3.89 -5.44 8.91
CA VAL A 41 4.18 -6.72 9.59
C VAL A 41 3.86 -6.63 11.08
N LYS A 42 4.16 -5.51 11.76
CA LYS A 42 3.80 -5.32 13.18
C LYS A 42 2.28 -5.39 13.41
N ILE A 43 1.48 -4.78 12.53
CA ILE A 43 0.01 -4.91 12.59
C ILE A 43 -0.39 -6.38 12.46
N TRP A 44 0.21 -7.09 11.50
CA TRP A 44 -0.07 -8.52 11.32
C TRP A 44 0.32 -9.37 12.53
N GLU A 45 1.51 -9.16 13.10
CA GLU A 45 1.97 -9.82 14.33
C GLU A 45 1.00 -9.59 15.51
N ASN A 46 0.48 -8.36 15.65
CA ASN A 46 -0.53 -8.04 16.66
C ASN A 46 -1.84 -8.78 16.42
N LEU A 47 -2.28 -8.91 15.17
CA LEU A 47 -3.51 -9.63 14.81
C LEU A 47 -3.39 -11.14 15.07
N ILE A 48 -2.25 -11.74 14.77
CA ILE A 48 -2.03 -13.19 14.96
C ILE A 48 -1.51 -13.55 16.36
N GLY A 49 -1.14 -12.56 17.18
CA GLY A 49 -0.61 -12.74 18.53
C GLY A 49 0.76 -13.43 18.58
N LYS A 50 1.54 -13.39 17.49
CA LYS A 50 2.83 -14.09 17.36
C LYS A 50 3.87 -13.18 16.72
N ARG A 51 5.12 -13.32 17.16
CA ARG A 51 6.26 -12.69 16.51
C ARG A 51 6.75 -13.56 15.35
N LEU A 52 7.04 -12.92 14.24
CA LEU A 52 7.59 -13.49 13.03
C LEU A 52 9.10 -13.21 12.96
N GLU A 53 9.85 -14.21 12.51
CA GLU A 53 11.23 -14.03 12.08
C GLU A 53 11.28 -13.12 10.86
N LYS A 54 12.20 -12.16 10.85
CA LYS A 54 12.33 -11.15 9.79
C LYS A 54 13.72 -11.29 9.19
N ILE A 55 13.77 -11.59 7.89
CA ILE A 55 15.00 -11.68 7.12
C ILE A 55 15.00 -10.51 6.16
N SER A 56 16.05 -9.69 6.20
CA SER A 56 16.26 -8.60 5.25
C SER A 56 16.97 -9.12 4.02
N ILE A 57 16.55 -8.65 2.85
CA ILE A 57 17.20 -8.91 1.57
C ILE A 57 17.80 -7.59 1.11
N SER A 58 19.06 -7.60 0.69
CA SER A 58 19.71 -6.39 0.16
C SER A 58 19.14 -6.01 -1.21
N GLU A 59 19.37 -4.76 -1.64
CA GLU A 59 18.98 -4.34 -2.98
C GLU A 59 19.68 -5.19 -4.05
N GLU A 60 20.97 -5.45 -3.87
CA GLU A 60 21.80 -6.24 -4.79
C GLU A 60 21.31 -7.69 -4.89
N GLU A 61 21.00 -8.32 -3.75
CA GLU A 61 20.44 -9.67 -3.70
C GLU A 61 19.07 -9.73 -4.40
N TYR A 62 18.21 -8.76 -4.13
CA TYR A 62 16.90 -8.66 -4.77
C TYR A 62 17.04 -8.49 -6.28
N LEU A 63 17.91 -7.58 -6.75
CA LEU A 63 18.12 -7.34 -8.18
C LEU A 63 18.72 -8.56 -8.89
N ALA A 64 19.67 -9.26 -8.26
CA ALA A 64 20.24 -10.48 -8.81
C ALA A 64 19.19 -11.59 -9.03
N SER A 65 18.11 -11.61 -8.22
CA SER A 65 17.01 -12.57 -8.35
C SER A 65 16.04 -12.29 -9.51
N LYS A 66 16.10 -11.11 -10.15
CA LYS A 66 15.16 -10.67 -11.20
C LYS A 66 15.62 -10.94 -12.64
N LYS A 67 16.56 -11.86 -12.82
CA LYS A 67 17.00 -12.30 -14.16
C LYS A 67 15.99 -13.18 -14.86
#